data_AF-A0A226DQN8-F1
#
_entry.id   AF-A0A226DQN8-F1
#
_cell.length_a   1.000
_cell.length_b   1.000
_cell.length_c   1.000
_cell.angle_alpha   90.00
_cell.angle_beta   90.00
_cell.angle_gamma   90.00
#
_symmetry.space_group_name_H-M   'P 1'
#
loop_
_entity.id
_entity.type
_entity.pdbx_description
1 polymer ?
#
loop_
_entity_poly.entity_id
_entity_poly.type
_entity_poly.pdbx_seq_one_letter_code
_entity_poly.pdbx_strand_id
1 'polypeptide(L)'
;MKNPFAASIALVALLNQCVTWSQETVFSPDLQVHIIGADDSGNPTVREWVPGGVGQNRNLSNTLTPVGAKLDYPNYHTDSILPAGNLSSGRRSSRIGGAPAILELVIVVDKEFGDLFSHNYYQIVDYLTVYFWDINIRFKSLTSVDLSLRVNGLLIMESAKAQPFIENARASDGRTDNGRILGLYKNWIYEQRGWLVRHDVAPLMTGSKLESGGGGLAHARGACWLDNDLRFDYGTCVWGEGADWHSITVGAHEIAHTVGAPHDDDPNARCLPPYGFIMSGGNDKYRYFFSACSDKEISGFVNSDSAACLRRIDGHSTTPMHPNFSSPKAPSMLEQCKKRLNNPNAWIDDVDTYDCKQMRCKRRDDSGPNIWTYFFGVLENSICAQGTGRCFRGRCRLLGKLIRNEGDGTCIGTTDMVGHMIPAHMINCPSSKDITPLNSIEILAGPGDQRLATPYTEEGNTESGDRCMYTGYRDGDAMWTDRCSDNTWQGWEFRGVGGANFLLVHKVTGRCAVPDGGVGSWIKTYACNSGNPRMLWSLRE
;
A
#
# COMPACT_ATOMS: atom_id res chain seq x y z
N MET A 1 54.87 43.96 16.02
CA MET A 1 54.19 45.08 16.72
C MET A 1 52.75 45.15 16.23
N LYS A 2 51.79 45.40 17.14
CA LYS A 2 50.37 45.77 16.92
C LYS A 2 49.46 44.79 16.13
N ASN A 3 48.49 44.26 16.88
CA ASN A 3 47.19 43.70 16.49
C ASN A 3 46.13 44.85 16.62
N PRO A 4 44.79 44.69 16.44
CA PRO A 4 43.96 43.76 15.64
C PRO A 4 42.88 44.52 14.78
N PHE A 5 41.81 43.82 14.38
CA PHE A 5 40.49 44.29 13.88
C PHE A 5 40.31 44.69 12.40
N ALA A 6 39.88 43.70 11.61
CA ALA A 6 38.74 43.87 10.70
C ALA A 6 37.98 42.53 10.63
N ALA A 7 36.73 42.52 11.10
CA ALA A 7 35.89 41.32 11.07
C ALA A 7 35.22 41.16 9.70
N SER A 8 35.17 39.94 9.19
CA SER A 8 34.17 39.52 8.21
C SER A 8 33.86 38.05 8.45
N ILE A 9 32.61 37.81 8.85
CA ILE A 9 32.10 36.51 9.22
C ILE A 9 32.05 35.66 7.94
N ALA A 10 32.85 34.60 7.90
CA ALA A 10 32.70 33.56 6.88
C ALA A 10 31.37 32.87 7.13
N LEU A 11 30.36 33.25 6.34
CA LEU A 11 29.03 32.66 6.38
C LEU A 11 29.17 31.17 6.08
N VAL A 12 28.93 30.31 7.08
CA VAL A 12 28.73 28.88 6.84
C VAL A 12 27.46 28.78 6.01
N ALA A 13 27.64 28.60 4.71
CA ALA A 13 26.55 28.31 3.80
C ALA A 13 25.93 26.98 4.24
N LEU A 14 24.78 27.07 4.91
CA LEU A 14 23.90 25.94 5.16
C LEU A 14 23.60 25.28 3.83
N LEU A 15 24.26 24.16 3.57
CA LEU A 15 23.83 23.20 2.57
C LEU A 15 22.50 22.62 3.07
N ASN A 16 21.42 23.32 2.74
CA ASN A 16 20.10 22.74 2.59
C ASN A 16 20.19 21.69 1.47
N GLN A 17 20.71 20.51 1.83
CA GLN A 17 20.39 19.31 1.10
C GLN A 17 18.91 19.06 1.39
N CYS A 18 18.05 19.47 0.45
CA CYS A 18 16.69 18.96 0.39
C CYS A 18 16.81 17.44 0.29
N VAL A 19 16.57 16.76 1.41
CA VAL A 19 16.41 15.32 1.45
C VAL A 19 15.21 14.99 0.58
N THR A 20 15.44 14.34 -0.55
CA THR A 20 14.38 13.81 -1.41
C THR A 20 13.74 12.60 -0.71
N TRP A 21 12.40 12.56 -0.71
CA TRP A 21 11.61 11.81 0.27
C TRP A 21 11.04 10.49 -0.24
N SER A 22 11.59 9.39 0.28
CA SER A 22 11.03 8.04 0.14
C SER A 22 10.23 7.65 1.39
N GLN A 23 9.00 7.12 1.39
CA GLN A 23 7.97 6.76 0.39
C GLN A 23 8.03 5.42 -0.39
N GLU A 24 9.13 4.66 -0.46
CA GLU A 24 9.18 3.34 -1.17
C GLU A 24 9.06 2.07 -0.32
N THR A 25 9.15 2.10 1.00
CA THR A 25 9.13 0.88 1.84
C THR A 25 8.18 1.02 3.00
N VAL A 26 7.38 -0.02 3.25
CA VAL A 26 6.48 -0.04 4.42
C VAL A 26 7.25 -0.36 5.68
N PHE A 27 8.30 -1.16 5.61
CA PHE A 27 9.15 -1.45 6.77
C PHE A 27 10.20 -0.35 6.93
N SER A 28 10.34 0.18 8.15
CA SER A 28 11.35 1.17 8.53
C SER A 28 12.77 0.66 8.20
N PRO A 29 13.71 1.54 7.79
CA PRO A 29 15.13 1.17 7.68
C PRO A 29 15.72 0.70 9.00
N ASP A 30 15.20 1.27 10.10
CA ASP A 30 15.57 1.01 11.47
C ASP A 30 14.53 0.07 12.14
N LEU A 31 13.98 -0.90 11.38
CA LEU A 31 12.98 -1.89 11.84
C LEU A 31 13.52 -2.74 13.00
N GLN A 32 12.82 -2.69 14.14
CA GLN A 32 13.14 -3.52 15.31
C GLN A 32 12.28 -4.78 15.34
N VAL A 33 12.93 -5.96 15.30
CA VAL A 33 12.23 -7.25 15.43
C VAL A 33 12.51 -7.81 16.82
N HIS A 34 11.47 -7.93 17.64
CA HIS A 34 11.55 -8.43 19.01
C HIS A 34 10.89 -9.81 19.14
N ILE A 35 11.64 -10.77 19.68
CA ILE A 35 11.14 -12.08 20.06
C ILE A 35 10.71 -11.99 21.53
N ILE A 36 9.43 -12.29 21.79
CA ILE A 36 8.81 -12.11 23.10
C ILE A 36 8.57 -13.49 23.73
N GLY A 37 9.35 -13.78 24.77
CA GLY A 37 9.15 -14.88 25.68
C GLY A 37 8.45 -14.42 26.96
N ALA A 38 8.42 -15.30 27.96
CA ALA A 38 8.01 -14.93 29.31
C ALA A 38 8.81 -15.71 30.36
N ASP A 39 9.02 -15.10 31.52
CA ASP A 39 9.68 -15.73 32.66
C ASP A 39 8.77 -16.72 33.43
N ASP A 40 9.27 -17.28 34.54
CA ASP A 40 8.49 -18.18 35.37
C ASP A 40 7.29 -17.51 36.07
N SER A 41 7.34 -16.19 36.25
CA SER A 41 6.24 -15.38 36.81
C SER A 41 5.26 -14.90 35.73
N GLY A 42 5.54 -15.13 34.44
CA GLY A 42 4.74 -14.66 33.31
C GLY A 42 5.06 -13.24 32.84
N ASN A 43 6.13 -12.61 33.33
CA ASN A 43 6.56 -11.30 32.83
C ASN A 43 7.17 -11.45 31.43
N PRO A 44 6.89 -10.57 30.46
CA PRO A 44 7.50 -10.61 29.14
C PRO A 44 9.03 -10.53 29.20
N THR A 45 9.70 -11.37 28.44
CA THR A 45 11.14 -11.30 28.19
C THR A 45 11.38 -10.97 26.72
N VAL A 46 12.23 -9.97 26.47
CA VAL A 46 12.40 -9.38 25.13
C VAL A 46 13.80 -9.67 24.63
N ARG A 47 13.92 -10.16 23.39
CA ARG A 47 15.20 -10.37 22.68
C ARG A 47 15.13 -9.72 21.31
N GLU A 48 16.12 -8.93 20.93
CA GLU A 48 16.18 -8.31 19.61
C GLU A 48 16.78 -9.28 18.59
N TRP A 49 16.11 -9.47 17.45
CA TRP A 49 16.59 -10.27 16.32
C TRP A 49 17.32 -9.40 15.31
N VAL A 50 18.57 -9.76 15.01
CA VAL A 50 19.44 -9.04 14.08
C VAL A 50 19.68 -9.87 12.80
N PRO A 51 19.37 -9.35 11.60
CA PRO A 51 19.70 -10.02 10.35
C PRO A 51 21.20 -10.29 10.18
N GLY A 52 21.56 -11.41 9.53
CA GLY A 52 22.93 -11.66 9.05
C GLY A 52 23.84 -12.53 9.93
N GLY A 53 23.44 -12.88 11.15
CA GLY A 53 24.15 -13.90 11.94
C GLY A 53 23.93 -15.32 11.38
N VAL A 54 24.99 -16.16 11.44
CA VAL A 54 24.97 -17.53 10.91
C VAL A 54 24.38 -18.51 11.94
N GLY A 55 23.04 -18.61 11.94
CA GLY A 55 22.27 -19.63 12.68
C GLY A 55 21.20 -19.04 13.61
N GLN A 56 20.01 -19.67 13.65
CA GLN A 56 18.80 -19.16 14.32
C GLN A 56 19.03 -18.61 15.74
N ASN A 57 19.85 -19.27 16.56
CA ASN A 57 20.08 -18.89 17.96
C ASN A 57 21.23 -17.90 18.21
N ARG A 58 21.99 -17.49 17.18
CA ARG A 58 23.10 -16.51 17.32
C ARG A 58 22.74 -15.10 16.85
N ASN A 59 21.50 -14.89 16.45
CA ASN A 59 20.98 -13.62 15.94
C ASN A 59 20.18 -12.86 17.01
N LEU A 60 20.15 -13.37 18.25
CA LEU A 60 19.37 -12.83 19.35
C LEU A 60 20.29 -12.04 20.29
N SER A 61 20.06 -10.74 20.37
CA SER A 61 20.68 -9.83 21.33
C SER A 61 19.83 -9.77 22.59
N ASN A 62 20.45 -9.98 23.76
CA ASN A 62 19.84 -9.67 25.07
C ASN A 62 19.93 -8.17 25.40
N THR A 63 20.49 -7.35 24.50
CA THR A 63 20.61 -5.90 24.70
C THR A 63 19.27 -5.26 24.38
N LEU A 64 18.53 -4.84 25.40
CA LEU A 64 17.47 -3.85 25.22
C LEU A 64 18.11 -2.57 24.69
N THR A 65 17.82 -2.20 23.44
CA THR A 65 18.18 -0.89 22.89
C THR A 65 17.48 0.22 23.72
N PRO A 66 18.13 1.36 24.01
CA PRO A 66 17.58 2.34 24.94
C PRO A 66 16.23 2.92 24.50
N VAL A 67 15.23 2.69 25.34
CA VAL A 67 13.85 3.16 25.28
C VAL A 67 13.69 4.58 24.73
N GLY A 68 12.99 4.72 23.60
CA GLY A 68 12.47 6.01 23.14
C GLY A 68 11.46 6.54 24.14
N ALA A 69 11.67 7.77 24.66
CA ALA A 69 10.89 8.31 25.78
C ALA A 69 9.37 8.26 25.54
N LYS A 70 8.64 8.03 26.65
CA LYS A 70 7.17 7.99 26.80
C LYS A 70 6.45 8.91 25.80
N LEU A 71 5.53 8.34 25.03
CA LEU A 71 4.58 9.11 24.22
C LEU A 71 3.58 9.79 25.17
N ASP A 72 3.88 11.02 25.59
CA ASP A 72 2.85 11.98 25.98
C ASP A 72 2.21 12.51 24.70
N TYR A 73 1.29 11.73 24.13
CA TYR A 73 0.16 12.35 23.43
C TYR A 73 -0.62 13.11 24.51
N PRO A 74 -0.93 14.41 24.32
CA PRO A 74 -1.86 15.09 25.21
C PRO A 74 -3.15 14.27 25.24
N ASN A 75 -3.75 14.07 26.42
CA ASN A 75 -5.00 13.31 26.58
C ASN A 75 -6.13 14.01 25.79
N TYR A 76 -6.23 13.76 24.48
CA TYR A 76 -7.27 14.27 23.59
C TYR A 76 -8.51 13.39 23.66
N HIS A 77 -9.06 13.26 24.87
CA HIS A 77 -10.41 12.78 25.05
C HIS A 77 -11.39 13.90 24.68
N THR A 78 -12.09 13.73 23.57
CA THR A 78 -13.48 14.18 23.50
C THR A 78 -14.35 12.98 23.84
N ASP A 79 -14.88 12.96 25.06
CA ASP A 79 -15.87 11.98 25.49
C ASP A 79 -17.09 12.02 24.57
N SER A 80 -17.18 11.05 23.66
CA SER A 80 -18.43 10.78 22.99
C SER A 80 -18.51 9.35 22.46
N ILE A 81 -19.06 8.46 23.28
CA ILE A 81 -20.02 7.48 22.75
C ILE A 81 -21.13 8.33 22.11
N LEU A 82 -21.13 8.48 20.77
CA LEU A 82 -22.17 9.22 20.07
C LEU A 82 -23.31 8.27 19.67
N PRO A 83 -24.52 8.43 20.24
CA PRO A 83 -25.73 8.25 19.43
C PRO A 83 -25.69 9.27 18.29
N ALA A 84 -26.12 8.85 17.09
CA ALA A 84 -26.17 9.75 15.93
C ALA A 84 -27.07 10.97 16.19
N GLY A 85 -26.49 12.18 16.22
CA GLY A 85 -27.24 13.39 16.57
C GLY A 85 -26.54 14.71 16.26
N ASN A 86 -26.88 15.30 15.10
CA ASN A 86 -26.75 16.73 14.74
C ASN A 86 -25.59 17.55 15.34
N LEU A 87 -24.56 17.78 14.53
CA LEU A 87 -23.76 19.01 14.62
C LEU A 87 -24.02 19.89 13.39
N SER A 88 -24.26 21.17 13.66
CA SER A 88 -24.73 22.16 12.69
C SER A 88 -23.57 22.91 12.01
N SER A 89 -23.89 23.63 10.93
CA SER A 89 -22.92 24.15 9.97
C SER A 89 -22.04 25.29 10.47
N GLY A 90 -20.72 25.08 10.54
CA GLY A 90 -19.70 26.11 10.34
C GLY A 90 -19.23 26.13 8.88
N ARG A 91 -18.96 27.31 8.30
CA ARG A 91 -18.82 27.48 6.82
C ARG A 91 -17.50 28.18 6.43
N ARG A 92 -16.78 27.59 5.45
CA ARG A 92 -15.52 28.06 4.79
C ARG A 92 -14.25 27.92 5.66
N SER A 93 -13.04 27.74 5.09
CA SER A 93 -12.58 28.01 3.72
C SER A 93 -11.46 27.09 3.22
N SER A 94 -11.30 27.04 1.89
CA SER A 94 -10.09 26.70 1.09
C SER A 94 -9.45 25.32 1.21
N ARG A 95 -9.32 24.67 0.04
CA ARG A 95 -8.46 23.52 -0.21
C ARG A 95 -7.01 23.86 0.18
N ILE A 96 -6.50 23.22 1.22
CA ILE A 96 -5.08 22.94 1.38
C ILE A 96 -4.96 21.45 1.03
N GLY A 97 -4.09 21.08 0.09
CA GLY A 97 -3.71 19.68 -0.07
C GLY A 97 -3.01 19.28 1.22
N GLY A 98 -3.60 18.38 2.00
CA GLY A 98 -3.06 17.99 3.30
C GLY A 98 -1.62 17.51 3.16
N ALA A 99 -0.78 17.86 4.14
CA ALA A 99 0.55 17.26 4.24
C ALA A 99 0.41 15.73 4.32
N PRO A 100 1.36 14.95 3.77
CA PRO A 100 1.28 13.50 3.80
C PRO A 100 1.21 13.01 5.25
N ALA A 101 0.28 12.10 5.50
CA ALA A 101 0.10 11.45 6.79
C ALA A 101 0.81 10.09 6.79
N ILE A 102 1.42 9.76 7.92
CA ILE A 102 2.16 8.52 8.12
C ILE A 102 1.54 7.82 9.32
N LEU A 103 1.19 6.54 9.15
CA LEU A 103 0.69 5.67 10.21
C LEU A 103 1.82 4.75 10.65
N GLU A 104 2.41 5.05 11.81
CA GLU A 104 3.49 4.25 12.37
C GLU A 104 2.93 2.98 13.04
N LEU A 105 3.43 1.81 12.62
CA LEU A 105 2.93 0.50 13.06
C LEU A 105 3.96 -0.28 13.88
N VAL A 106 3.50 -0.96 14.92
CA VAL A 106 4.22 -2.11 15.51
C VAL A 106 3.39 -3.37 15.29
N ILE A 107 3.81 -4.23 14.37
CA ILE A 107 3.09 -5.48 14.07
C ILE A 107 3.31 -6.44 15.25
N VAL A 108 2.25 -7.09 15.70
CA VAL A 108 2.34 -8.19 16.66
C VAL A 108 1.83 -9.46 16.00
N VAL A 109 2.59 -10.54 16.11
CA VAL A 109 2.15 -11.88 15.70
C VAL A 109 2.15 -12.82 16.89
N ASP A 110 1.07 -13.59 17.02
CA ASP A 110 0.94 -14.58 18.09
C ASP A 110 1.80 -15.83 17.83
N LYS A 111 1.86 -16.70 18.84
CA LYS A 111 2.67 -17.91 18.84
C LYS A 111 2.17 -18.89 17.78
N GLU A 112 0.86 -19.00 17.62
CA GLU A 112 0.21 -19.81 16.58
C GLU A 112 0.57 -19.33 15.17
N PHE A 113 0.61 -18.02 14.93
CA PHE A 113 1.14 -17.48 13.67
C PHE A 113 2.63 -17.82 13.51
N GLY A 114 3.41 -17.73 14.59
CA GLY A 114 4.80 -18.18 14.63
C GLY A 114 4.99 -19.66 14.25
N ASP A 115 4.11 -20.55 14.73
CA ASP A 115 4.11 -21.98 14.40
C ASP A 115 3.94 -22.23 12.90
N LEU A 116 3.14 -21.43 12.19
CA LEU A 116 2.91 -21.56 10.73
C LEU A 116 4.20 -21.41 9.91
N PHE A 117 5.23 -20.77 10.50
CA PHE A 117 6.57 -20.61 9.93
C PHE A 117 7.64 -21.40 10.71
N SER A 118 7.27 -22.27 11.65
CA SER A 118 8.18 -22.94 12.59
C SER A 118 9.11 -21.97 13.32
N HIS A 119 8.61 -20.78 13.67
CA HIS A 119 9.36 -19.62 14.18
C HIS A 119 10.58 -19.22 13.33
N ASN A 120 10.55 -19.44 12.02
CA ASN A 120 11.56 -18.93 11.11
C ASN A 120 11.35 -17.42 10.86
N TYR A 121 12.03 -16.60 11.67
CA TYR A 121 11.88 -15.14 11.66
C TYR A 121 12.15 -14.50 10.29
N TYR A 122 13.06 -15.03 9.46
CA TYR A 122 13.26 -14.54 8.09
C TYR A 122 12.00 -14.73 7.24
N GLN A 123 11.37 -15.91 7.29
CA GLN A 123 10.16 -16.19 6.52
C GLN A 123 8.94 -15.40 7.03
N ILE A 124 8.88 -15.12 8.33
CA ILE A 124 7.87 -14.22 8.92
C ILE A 124 8.06 -12.80 8.38
N VAL A 125 9.29 -12.26 8.42
CA VAL A 125 9.63 -10.92 7.91
C VAL A 125 9.35 -10.81 6.41
N ASP A 126 9.77 -11.79 5.60
CA ASP A 126 9.50 -11.83 4.15
C ASP A 126 7.99 -11.84 3.86
N TYR A 127 7.24 -12.68 4.57
CA TYR A 127 5.79 -12.80 4.43
C TYR A 127 5.08 -11.47 4.77
N LEU A 128 5.43 -10.87 5.91
CA LEU A 128 4.82 -9.63 6.40
C LEU A 128 5.23 -8.42 5.54
N THR A 129 6.41 -8.44 4.92
CA THR A 129 6.85 -7.40 3.97
C THR A 129 5.89 -7.33 2.78
N VAL A 130 5.53 -8.46 2.18
CA VAL A 130 4.54 -8.51 1.09
C VAL A 130 3.15 -8.12 1.58
N TYR A 131 2.76 -8.64 2.75
CA TYR A 131 1.43 -8.43 3.35
C TYR A 131 1.14 -6.93 3.61
N PHE A 132 2.05 -6.23 4.31
CA PHE A 132 1.85 -4.82 4.65
C PHE A 132 2.14 -3.87 3.48
N TRP A 133 2.94 -4.27 2.48
CA TRP A 133 3.04 -3.54 1.22
C TRP A 133 1.71 -3.54 0.44
N ASP A 134 1.03 -4.68 0.34
CA ASP A 134 -0.31 -4.77 -0.29
C ASP A 134 -1.33 -3.87 0.45
N ILE A 135 -1.36 -3.91 1.80
CA ILE A 135 -2.20 -3.01 2.60
C ILE A 135 -1.88 -1.54 2.32
N ASN A 136 -0.60 -1.14 2.32
CA ASN A 136 -0.21 0.24 2.02
C ASN A 136 -0.69 0.68 0.63
N ILE A 137 -0.55 -0.16 -0.40
CA ILE A 137 -1.06 0.09 -1.75
C ILE A 137 -2.59 0.26 -1.80
N ARG A 138 -3.34 -0.42 -0.91
CA ARG A 138 -4.77 -0.19 -0.74
C ARG A 138 -5.09 1.15 -0.08
N PHE A 139 -4.32 1.58 0.93
CA PHE A 139 -4.42 2.93 1.49
C PHE A 139 -4.10 4.01 0.45
N LYS A 140 -3.20 3.73 -0.50
CA LYS A 140 -2.96 4.60 -1.67
C LYS A 140 -4.14 4.68 -2.67
N SER A 141 -5.29 4.04 -2.39
CA SER A 141 -6.55 4.26 -3.14
C SER A 141 -7.41 5.41 -2.61
N LEU A 142 -7.04 5.99 -1.45
CA LEU A 142 -7.63 7.23 -0.93
C LEU A 142 -7.29 8.41 -1.86
N THR A 143 -8.23 9.34 -2.00
CA THR A 143 -8.14 10.49 -2.91
C THR A 143 -8.18 11.84 -2.22
N SER A 144 -8.66 11.89 -0.97
CA SER A 144 -8.77 13.10 -0.16
C SER A 144 -7.66 13.24 0.88
N VAL A 145 -6.75 12.26 0.98
CA VAL A 145 -5.58 12.27 1.88
C VAL A 145 -4.50 11.33 1.31
N ASP A 146 -3.23 11.75 1.37
CA ASP A 146 -2.11 10.84 1.18
C ASP A 146 -1.76 10.20 2.53
N LEU A 147 -2.06 8.93 2.71
CA LEU A 147 -1.78 8.15 3.91
C LEU A 147 -0.85 6.99 3.57
N SER A 148 0.33 6.98 4.20
CA SER A 148 1.33 5.90 4.09
C SER A 148 1.40 5.09 5.39
N LEU A 149 1.65 3.80 5.30
CA LEU A 149 1.99 2.96 6.45
C LEU A 149 3.51 2.90 6.63
N ARG A 150 3.98 2.96 7.88
CA ARG A 150 5.39 2.77 8.27
C ARG A 150 5.49 1.81 9.46
N VAL A 151 5.85 0.57 9.20
CA VAL A 151 6.15 -0.44 10.23
C VAL A 151 7.51 -0.14 10.86
N ASN A 152 7.49 0.35 12.10
CA ASN A 152 8.68 0.60 12.90
C ASN A 152 9.17 -0.66 13.63
N GLY A 153 8.27 -1.60 13.95
CA GLY A 153 8.63 -2.81 14.68
C GLY A 153 7.75 -4.03 14.39
N LEU A 154 8.28 -5.19 14.78
CA LEU A 154 7.61 -6.49 14.72
C LEU A 154 7.85 -7.25 16.04
N LEU A 155 6.80 -7.62 16.75
CA LEU A 155 6.85 -8.48 17.93
C LEU A 155 6.39 -9.89 17.55
N ILE A 156 7.18 -10.90 17.90
CA ILE A 156 6.88 -12.31 17.63
C ILE A 156 6.78 -13.05 18.97
N MET A 157 5.58 -13.50 19.35
CA MET A 157 5.39 -14.30 20.55
C MET A 157 5.98 -15.71 20.36
N GLU A 158 6.85 -16.18 21.26
CA GLU A 158 7.44 -17.53 21.15
C GLU A 158 6.71 -18.59 21.99
N SER A 159 5.84 -18.18 22.92
CA SER A 159 5.21 -19.09 23.87
C SER A 159 3.82 -18.62 24.31
N ALA A 160 2.96 -19.56 24.70
CA ALA A 160 1.64 -19.27 25.27
C ALA A 160 1.69 -18.33 26.48
N LYS A 161 2.75 -18.41 27.32
CA LYS A 161 2.96 -17.49 28.45
C LYS A 161 3.20 -16.04 28.01
N ALA A 162 3.79 -15.81 26.83
CA ALA A 162 4.08 -14.48 26.31
C ALA A 162 2.82 -13.75 25.78
N GLN A 163 1.74 -14.48 25.51
CA GLN A 163 0.51 -13.99 24.89
C GLN A 163 -0.73 -14.12 25.78
N PRO A 164 -0.74 -13.55 27.01
CA PRO A 164 -1.87 -13.69 27.93
C PRO A 164 -3.17 -13.12 27.34
N PHE A 165 -3.11 -12.21 26.36
CA PHE A 165 -4.28 -11.71 25.63
C PHE A 165 -4.94 -12.74 24.69
N ILE A 166 -4.18 -13.72 24.18
CA ILE A 166 -4.73 -14.88 23.46
C ILE A 166 -5.22 -15.94 24.45
N GLU A 167 -4.36 -16.39 25.38
CA GLU A 167 -4.70 -17.54 26.23
C GLU A 167 -5.86 -17.24 27.18
N ASN A 168 -5.93 -16.04 27.75
CA ASN A 168 -7.07 -15.67 28.59
C ASN A 168 -8.34 -15.42 27.77
N ALA A 169 -8.28 -15.35 26.43
CA ALA A 169 -9.44 -15.27 25.53
C ALA A 169 -9.84 -16.63 24.94
N ARG A 170 -9.13 -17.72 25.27
CA ARG A 170 -9.38 -19.06 24.75
C ARG A 170 -10.51 -19.77 25.52
N ALA A 171 -11.50 -20.25 24.77
CA ALA A 171 -12.58 -21.08 25.27
C ALA A 171 -12.13 -22.55 25.43
N SER A 172 -12.95 -23.36 26.12
CA SER A 172 -12.66 -24.78 26.38
C SER A 172 -12.67 -25.67 25.13
N ASP A 173 -13.22 -25.19 24.00
CA ASP A 173 -13.15 -25.85 22.69
C ASP A 173 -11.87 -25.50 21.90
N GLY A 174 -10.98 -24.71 22.50
CA GLY A 174 -9.73 -24.24 21.92
C GLY A 174 -9.84 -23.02 21.00
N ARG A 175 -11.06 -22.56 20.68
CA ARG A 175 -11.26 -21.31 19.93
C ARG A 175 -11.03 -20.08 20.82
N THR A 176 -10.85 -18.93 20.20
CA THR A 176 -10.57 -17.65 20.88
C THR A 176 -11.57 -16.57 20.47
N ASP A 177 -12.07 -15.80 21.44
CA ASP A 177 -13.04 -14.73 21.18
C ASP A 177 -12.33 -13.42 20.79
N ASN A 178 -12.63 -12.89 19.60
CA ASN A 178 -12.03 -11.66 19.08
C ASN A 178 -12.23 -10.47 20.02
N GLY A 179 -13.43 -10.32 20.61
CA GLY A 179 -13.78 -9.17 21.44
C GLY A 179 -12.95 -9.14 22.72
N ARG A 180 -12.78 -10.31 23.33
CA ARG A 180 -11.93 -10.54 24.49
C ARG A 180 -10.44 -10.44 24.18
N ILE A 181 -9.97 -10.91 23.01
CA ILE A 181 -8.59 -10.65 22.58
C ILE A 181 -8.35 -9.14 22.51
N LEU A 182 -9.14 -8.40 21.73
CA LEU A 182 -8.95 -6.95 21.56
C LEU A 182 -9.00 -6.21 22.91
N GLY A 183 -9.98 -6.53 23.74
CA GLY A 183 -10.16 -5.93 25.07
C GLY A 183 -9.04 -6.21 26.08
N LEU A 184 -8.30 -7.32 25.94
CA LEU A 184 -7.12 -7.63 26.75
C LEU A 184 -5.83 -7.07 26.13
N TYR A 185 -5.73 -7.14 24.81
CA TYR A 185 -4.54 -6.77 24.04
C TYR A 185 -4.24 -5.27 24.12
N LYS A 186 -5.27 -4.41 24.07
CA LYS A 186 -5.12 -2.96 24.27
C LYS A 186 -4.50 -2.57 25.63
N ASN A 187 -4.74 -3.38 26.67
CA ASN A 187 -4.17 -3.19 28.00
C ASN A 187 -2.70 -3.65 27.97
N TRP A 188 -2.45 -4.82 27.38
CA TRP A 188 -1.11 -5.40 27.26
C TRP A 188 -0.16 -4.45 26.52
N ILE A 189 -0.57 -3.86 25.38
CA ILE A 189 0.22 -2.87 24.63
C ILE A 189 0.55 -1.65 25.49
N TYR A 190 -0.44 -1.06 26.17
CA TYR A 190 -0.21 0.06 27.09
C TYR A 190 0.81 -0.29 28.19
N GLU A 191 0.76 -1.50 28.74
CA GLU A 191 1.70 -1.96 29.76
C GLU A 191 3.12 -2.17 29.21
N GLN A 192 3.26 -2.59 27.95
CA GLN A 192 4.56 -2.79 27.31
C GLN A 192 5.21 -1.49 26.80
N ARG A 193 4.52 -0.34 26.83
CA ARG A 193 5.02 0.96 26.34
C ARG A 193 6.36 1.43 26.91
N GLY A 194 6.83 0.82 28.00
CA GLY A 194 8.16 1.06 28.56
C GLY A 194 9.32 0.48 27.72
N TRP A 195 9.04 -0.39 26.75
CA TRP A 195 10.04 -0.99 25.85
C TRP A 195 9.55 -1.18 24.41
N LEU A 196 8.25 -1.00 24.13
CA LEU A 196 7.73 -1.05 22.75
C LEU A 196 8.37 0.01 21.84
N VAL A 197 8.54 -0.39 20.58
CA VAL A 197 8.85 0.54 19.48
C VAL A 197 7.72 1.56 19.35
N ARG A 198 8.06 2.81 19.03
CA ARG A 198 7.08 3.88 18.83
C ARG A 198 6.16 3.60 17.63
N HIS A 199 4.87 3.82 17.85
CA HIS A 199 3.78 3.51 16.93
C HIS A 199 2.56 4.39 17.23
N ASP A 200 1.67 4.44 16.24
CA ASP A 200 0.32 5.01 16.31
C ASP A 200 -0.73 3.90 16.42
N VAL A 201 -0.44 2.72 15.84
CA VAL A 201 -1.29 1.53 15.86
C VAL A 201 -0.44 0.25 15.99
N ALA A 202 -0.87 -0.68 16.85
CA ALA A 202 -0.26 -1.99 17.07
C ALA A 202 -1.18 -3.12 16.56
N PRO A 203 -1.19 -3.46 15.25
CA PRO A 203 -2.03 -4.54 14.72
C PRO A 203 -1.57 -5.93 15.18
N LEU A 204 -2.51 -6.75 15.66
CA LEU A 204 -2.30 -8.15 16.02
C LEU A 204 -2.80 -9.10 14.93
N MET A 205 -1.87 -9.84 14.32
CA MET A 205 -2.18 -10.95 13.43
C MET A 205 -2.10 -12.26 14.20
N THR A 206 -3.20 -13.02 14.22
CA THR A 206 -3.30 -14.25 15.01
C THR A 206 -3.52 -15.48 14.15
N GLY A 207 -2.71 -16.52 14.36
CA GLY A 207 -2.91 -17.85 13.81
C GLY A 207 -3.89 -18.69 14.64
N SER A 208 -4.34 -18.17 15.79
CA SER A 208 -5.31 -18.85 16.65
C SER A 208 -6.65 -19.03 15.97
N LYS A 209 -7.34 -20.13 16.30
CA LYS A 209 -8.66 -20.43 15.76
C LYS A 209 -9.71 -19.48 16.35
N LEU A 210 -10.06 -18.44 15.61
CA LEU A 210 -11.05 -17.44 16.04
C LEU A 210 -12.47 -18.00 16.06
N GLU A 211 -13.29 -17.56 17.03
CA GLU A 211 -14.69 -17.96 17.14
C GLU A 211 -15.52 -17.54 15.93
N SER A 212 -15.21 -16.37 15.37
CA SER A 212 -15.86 -15.73 14.22
C SER A 212 -15.44 -16.29 12.85
N GLY A 213 -14.55 -17.29 12.81
CA GLY A 213 -14.11 -17.92 11.55
C GLY A 213 -13.08 -17.13 10.74
N GLY A 214 -12.37 -16.18 11.35
CA GLY A 214 -11.25 -15.45 10.73
C GLY A 214 -11.49 -13.96 10.45
N GLY A 215 -12.64 -13.41 10.86
CA GLY A 215 -12.86 -11.96 10.85
C GLY A 215 -11.97 -11.21 11.85
N GLY A 216 -11.90 -9.89 11.73
CA GLY A 216 -11.18 -9.02 12.65
C GLY A 216 -12.08 -8.23 13.61
N LEU A 217 -11.44 -7.39 14.43
CA LEU A 217 -12.04 -6.29 15.19
C LEU A 217 -11.01 -5.17 15.41
N ALA A 218 -11.49 -3.93 15.46
CA ALA A 218 -10.67 -2.75 15.72
C ALA A 218 -11.38 -1.73 16.64
N HIS A 219 -10.59 -0.89 17.30
CA HIS A 219 -11.12 0.32 17.93
C HIS A 219 -11.25 1.45 16.90
N ALA A 220 -12.50 1.87 16.62
CA ALA A 220 -12.78 2.96 15.71
C ALA A 220 -12.14 4.28 16.19
N ARG A 221 -11.40 4.96 15.29
CA ARG A 221 -10.62 6.18 15.60
C ARG A 221 -9.58 6.00 16.72
N GLY A 222 -9.09 4.77 16.89
CA GLY A 222 -8.13 4.41 17.93
C GLY A 222 -6.70 4.93 17.74
N ALA A 223 -6.30 5.28 16.51
CA ALA A 223 -4.96 5.83 16.27
C ALA A 223 -4.73 7.13 17.09
N CYS A 224 -3.54 7.29 17.65
CA CYS A 224 -3.17 8.36 18.60
C CYS A 224 -3.90 8.33 19.98
N TRP A 225 -4.82 7.40 20.24
CA TRP A 225 -5.64 7.43 21.47
C TRP A 225 -5.06 6.56 22.59
N LEU A 226 -4.31 7.21 23.49
CA LEU A 226 -3.90 6.67 24.78
C LEU A 226 -4.85 7.14 25.89
N ASP A 227 -5.28 6.19 26.74
CA ASP A 227 -5.96 6.48 28.00
C ASP A 227 -5.04 6.08 29.17
N ASN A 228 -4.49 7.09 29.85
CA ASN A 228 -3.57 6.87 30.97
C ASN A 228 -4.28 6.43 32.27
N ASP A 229 -5.57 6.76 32.43
CA ASP A 229 -6.33 6.51 33.66
C ASP A 229 -6.89 5.08 33.66
N LEU A 230 -7.45 4.65 32.52
CA LEU A 230 -7.89 3.27 32.31
C LEU A 230 -6.73 2.33 31.90
N ARG A 231 -5.56 2.89 31.57
CA ARG A 231 -4.36 2.16 31.12
C ARG A 231 -4.59 1.38 29.81
N PHE A 232 -5.18 2.05 28.82
CA PHE A 232 -5.51 1.47 27.52
C PHE A 232 -4.75 2.15 26.38
N ASP A 233 -4.35 1.36 25.39
CA ASP A 233 -3.93 1.85 24.08
C ASP A 233 -4.99 1.48 23.03
N TYR A 234 -5.81 2.46 22.66
CA TYR A 234 -6.88 2.25 21.68
C TYR A 234 -6.34 2.14 20.25
N GLY A 235 -5.05 2.38 20.01
CA GLY A 235 -4.37 2.14 18.74
C GLY A 235 -4.21 0.63 18.46
N THR A 236 -5.25 -0.17 18.62
CA THR A 236 -5.19 -1.63 18.51
C THR A 236 -6.30 -2.20 17.65
N CYS A 237 -5.95 -3.24 16.91
CA CYS A 237 -6.84 -4.04 16.11
C CYS A 237 -6.30 -5.48 16.00
N VAL A 238 -7.17 -6.44 15.72
CA VAL A 238 -6.85 -7.87 15.67
C VAL A 238 -7.57 -8.55 14.51
N TRP A 239 -6.92 -9.49 13.82
CA TRP A 239 -7.58 -10.37 12.85
C TRP A 239 -6.85 -11.70 12.67
N GLY A 240 -7.57 -12.70 12.15
CA GLY A 240 -7.03 -14.04 11.90
C GLY A 240 -6.26 -14.12 10.59
N GLU A 241 -5.08 -14.74 10.59
CA GLU A 241 -4.30 -15.02 9.38
C GLU A 241 -3.72 -16.45 9.40
N GLY A 242 -3.95 -17.19 8.32
CA GLY A 242 -3.50 -18.58 8.13
C GLY A 242 -2.13 -18.70 7.43
N ALA A 243 -1.33 -17.63 7.47
CA ALA A 243 -0.10 -17.45 6.70
C ALA A 243 -0.27 -17.61 5.17
N ASP A 244 -1.45 -17.36 4.61
CA ASP A 244 -1.76 -17.56 3.18
C ASP A 244 -2.18 -16.28 2.43
N TRP A 245 -2.04 -15.12 3.09
CA TRP A 245 -2.36 -13.77 2.62
C TRP A 245 -3.85 -13.49 2.37
N HIS A 246 -4.75 -14.43 2.67
CA HIS A 246 -6.18 -14.23 2.45
C HIS A 246 -6.76 -13.08 3.28
N SER A 247 -6.23 -12.83 4.48
CA SER A 247 -6.79 -11.83 5.40
C SER A 247 -6.41 -10.39 5.07
N ILE A 248 -5.63 -10.10 4.01
CA ILE A 248 -5.19 -8.72 3.70
C ILE A 248 -6.34 -7.72 3.58
N THR A 249 -7.48 -8.13 3.00
CA THR A 249 -8.67 -7.26 2.94
C THR A 249 -9.22 -6.97 4.34
N VAL A 250 -9.16 -7.95 5.26
CA VAL A 250 -9.52 -7.80 6.68
C VAL A 250 -8.50 -6.92 7.40
N GLY A 251 -7.20 -7.16 7.27
CA GLY A 251 -6.18 -6.28 7.86
C GLY A 251 -6.29 -4.82 7.40
N ALA A 252 -6.56 -4.58 6.12
CA ALA A 252 -6.82 -3.23 5.60
C ALA A 252 -8.11 -2.62 6.17
N HIS A 253 -9.16 -3.43 6.37
CA HIS A 253 -10.43 -3.03 6.97
C HIS A 253 -10.27 -2.63 8.45
N GLU A 254 -9.61 -3.48 9.24
CA GLU A 254 -9.40 -3.23 10.67
C GLU A 254 -8.46 -2.03 10.92
N ILE A 255 -7.41 -1.87 10.12
CA ILE A 255 -6.55 -0.66 10.19
C ILE A 255 -7.35 0.59 9.75
N ALA A 256 -8.23 0.50 8.75
CA ALA A 256 -9.03 1.63 8.32
C ALA A 256 -10.03 2.09 9.40
N HIS A 257 -10.55 1.18 10.22
CA HIS A 257 -11.31 1.53 11.42
C HIS A 257 -10.48 2.35 12.42
N THR A 258 -9.22 2.00 12.69
CA THR A 258 -8.39 2.77 13.65
C THR A 258 -8.09 4.18 13.16
N VAL A 259 -8.07 4.43 11.84
CA VAL A 259 -7.98 5.77 11.23
C VAL A 259 -9.35 6.35 10.82
N GLY A 260 -10.44 5.82 11.37
CA GLY A 260 -11.74 6.50 11.43
C GLY A 260 -12.77 6.17 10.35
N ALA A 261 -12.52 5.18 9.49
CA ALA A 261 -13.53 4.67 8.57
C ALA A 261 -14.65 3.92 9.33
N PRO A 262 -15.94 4.20 9.06
CA PRO A 262 -17.04 3.30 9.38
C PRO A 262 -17.14 2.19 8.32
N HIS A 263 -18.02 1.21 8.54
CA HIS A 263 -18.44 0.34 7.42
C HIS A 263 -19.19 1.16 6.34
N ASP A 264 -19.10 0.74 5.08
CA ASP A 264 -19.84 1.40 3.98
C ASP A 264 -21.37 1.18 4.06
N ASP A 265 -21.82 0.27 4.92
CA ASP A 265 -23.23 -0.05 5.16
C ASP A 265 -23.77 0.49 6.50
N ASP A 266 -22.96 1.25 7.26
CA ASP A 266 -23.39 1.86 8.51
C ASP A 266 -24.48 2.93 8.25
N PRO A 267 -25.72 2.73 8.75
CA PRO A 267 -26.82 3.68 8.54
C PRO A 267 -26.56 5.05 9.20
N ASN A 268 -25.68 5.13 10.19
CA ASN A 268 -25.33 6.36 10.90
C ASN A 268 -24.29 7.19 10.13
N ALA A 269 -23.36 6.53 9.43
CA ALA A 269 -22.32 7.17 8.63
C ALA A 269 -22.88 7.89 7.38
N ARG A 270 -24.12 7.58 6.98
CA ARG A 270 -24.76 8.04 5.73
C ARG A 270 -23.96 7.66 4.48
N CYS A 271 -23.21 6.57 4.55
CA CYS A 271 -22.63 5.94 3.37
C CYS A 271 -23.77 5.42 2.49
N LEU A 272 -23.81 5.86 1.23
CA LEU A 272 -24.69 5.27 0.22
C LEU A 272 -23.92 4.14 -0.49
N PRO A 273 -24.62 3.10 -1.00
CA PRO A 273 -24.00 2.06 -1.81
C PRO A 273 -23.12 2.66 -2.93
N PRO A 274 -21.95 2.06 -3.20
CA PRO A 274 -21.88 0.63 -3.52
C PRO A 274 -21.21 -0.25 -2.46
N TYR A 275 -21.65 -1.50 -2.38
CA TYR A 275 -21.05 -2.54 -1.53
C TYR A 275 -19.82 -3.20 -2.17
N GLY A 276 -18.95 -3.74 -1.31
CA GLY A 276 -17.82 -4.60 -1.64
C GLY A 276 -16.50 -3.88 -1.85
N PHE A 277 -16.39 -2.62 -1.39
CA PHE A 277 -15.11 -1.98 -1.09
C PHE A 277 -14.51 -2.62 0.18
N ILE A 278 -13.33 -2.18 0.59
CA ILE A 278 -12.65 -2.69 1.80
C ILE A 278 -13.58 -2.60 3.02
N MET A 279 -14.26 -1.48 3.25
CA MET A 279 -15.15 -1.26 4.40
C MET A 279 -16.54 -1.92 4.29
N SER A 280 -16.75 -2.79 3.30
CA SER A 280 -17.94 -3.60 3.12
C SER A 280 -17.60 -5.05 2.75
N GLY A 281 -16.49 -5.56 3.31
CA GLY A 281 -16.05 -6.96 3.24
C GLY A 281 -15.32 -7.37 1.94
N GLY A 282 -15.23 -6.49 0.94
CA GLY A 282 -14.44 -6.71 -0.28
C GLY A 282 -14.98 -7.77 -1.26
N ASN A 283 -15.65 -7.33 -2.34
CA ASN A 283 -15.98 -8.21 -3.47
C ASN A 283 -14.89 -8.20 -4.55
N ASP A 284 -15.00 -9.07 -5.56
CA ASP A 284 -13.99 -9.20 -6.62
C ASP A 284 -13.80 -7.91 -7.45
N LYS A 285 -14.76 -6.98 -7.40
CA LYS A 285 -14.70 -5.72 -8.15
C LYS A 285 -13.99 -4.60 -7.38
N TYR A 286 -14.17 -4.51 -6.06
CA TYR A 286 -13.70 -3.34 -5.28
C TYR A 286 -12.86 -3.66 -4.03
N ARG A 287 -12.49 -4.92 -3.73
CA ARG A 287 -11.65 -5.30 -2.55
C ARG A 287 -10.29 -4.61 -2.41
N TYR A 288 -9.80 -3.95 -3.47
CA TYR A 288 -8.53 -3.21 -3.51
C TYR A 288 -8.70 -1.69 -3.27
N PHE A 289 -9.94 -1.24 -3.05
CA PHE A 289 -10.29 0.18 -2.99
C PHE A 289 -11.06 0.53 -1.72
N PHE A 290 -10.80 1.71 -1.19
CA PHE A 290 -11.69 2.39 -0.24
C PHE A 290 -12.85 3.06 -0.98
N SER A 291 -14.00 3.21 -0.31
CA SER A 291 -15.14 3.92 -0.90
C SER A 291 -14.96 5.43 -0.75
N ALA A 292 -15.76 6.22 -1.47
CA ALA A 292 -15.83 7.67 -1.26
C ALA A 292 -16.33 8.05 0.16
N CYS A 293 -17.02 7.14 0.86
CA CYS A 293 -17.39 7.34 2.25
C CYS A 293 -16.19 7.14 3.18
N SER A 294 -15.44 6.04 2.99
CA SER A 294 -14.20 5.79 3.76
C SER A 294 -13.18 6.91 3.53
N ASP A 295 -12.98 7.35 2.28
CA ASP A 295 -12.07 8.46 1.93
C ASP A 295 -12.42 9.75 2.66
N LYS A 296 -13.71 10.11 2.70
CA LYS A 296 -14.22 11.27 3.43
C LYS A 296 -14.00 11.16 4.94
N GLU A 297 -14.31 10.03 5.56
CA GLU A 297 -14.22 9.87 7.01
C GLU A 297 -12.79 9.71 7.51
N ILE A 298 -11.93 8.98 6.79
CA ILE A 298 -10.49 8.89 7.06
C ILE A 298 -9.84 10.27 6.90
N SER A 299 -10.07 10.97 5.78
CA SER A 299 -9.53 12.32 5.58
C SER A 299 -10.04 13.30 6.67
N GLY A 300 -11.31 13.18 7.08
CA GLY A 300 -11.86 13.96 8.20
C GLY A 300 -11.19 13.67 9.54
N PHE A 301 -10.86 12.41 9.84
CA PHE A 301 -10.11 12.04 11.05
C PHE A 301 -8.64 12.48 10.98
N VAL A 302 -7.92 12.15 9.90
CA VAL A 302 -6.48 12.46 9.74
C VAL A 302 -6.20 13.97 9.79
N ASN A 303 -7.13 14.81 9.33
CA ASN A 303 -7.02 16.27 9.42
C ASN A 303 -7.47 16.86 10.78
N SER A 304 -7.90 16.05 11.75
CA SER A 304 -8.34 16.49 13.08
C SER A 304 -7.18 16.57 14.09
N ASP A 305 -7.40 17.26 15.22
CA ASP A 305 -6.42 17.29 16.32
C ASP A 305 -6.27 15.92 17.01
N SER A 306 -7.32 15.10 17.04
CA SER A 306 -7.27 13.73 17.56
C SER A 306 -6.28 12.84 16.80
N ALA A 307 -5.99 13.14 15.53
CA ALA A 307 -5.04 12.41 14.70
C ALA A 307 -3.63 13.06 14.62
N ALA A 308 -3.25 13.86 15.62
CA ALA A 308 -2.01 14.64 15.57
C ALA A 308 -0.71 13.82 15.52
N CYS A 309 -0.72 12.54 15.94
CA CYS A 309 0.43 11.65 15.80
C CYS A 309 0.78 11.37 14.33
N LEU A 310 -0.22 11.25 13.46
CA LEU A 310 -0.05 10.88 12.04
C LEU A 310 0.65 11.95 11.18
N ARG A 311 0.96 13.11 11.75
CA ARG A 311 1.60 14.27 11.08
C ARG A 311 3.08 14.44 11.45
N ARG A 312 3.67 13.44 12.11
CA ARG A 312 5.06 13.37 12.56
C ARG A 312 5.58 11.95 12.36
N ILE A 313 6.90 11.78 12.40
CA ILE A 313 7.57 10.48 12.44
C ILE A 313 8.29 10.44 13.79
N ASP A 314 7.87 9.57 14.69
CA ASP A 314 8.39 9.45 16.04
C ASP A 314 9.34 8.27 16.23
N GLY A 315 9.32 7.31 15.31
CA GLY A 315 10.36 6.29 15.19
C GLY A 315 11.75 6.90 14.99
N HIS A 316 12.78 6.22 15.50
CA HIS A 316 14.16 6.62 15.21
C HIS A 316 14.38 6.57 13.69
N SER A 317 14.94 7.65 13.15
CA SER A 317 15.33 7.77 11.75
C SER A 317 16.74 8.34 11.71
N THR A 318 17.72 7.45 11.69
CA THR A 318 19.13 7.83 11.43
C THR A 318 19.61 7.38 10.06
N THR A 319 18.85 6.49 9.41
CA THR A 319 19.23 5.85 8.15
C THR A 319 18.23 6.20 7.05
N PRO A 320 18.66 6.85 5.95
CA PRO A 320 17.83 6.99 4.76
C PRO A 320 17.40 5.62 4.23
N MET A 321 16.20 5.58 3.67
CA MET A 321 15.55 4.32 3.30
C MET A 321 16.27 3.61 2.16
N HIS A 322 16.39 2.28 2.25
CA HIS A 322 17.12 1.49 1.27
C HIS A 322 16.29 1.31 0.00
N PRO A 323 16.69 1.85 -1.17
CA PRO A 323 15.82 2.00 -2.34
C PRO A 323 15.38 0.68 -3.00
N ASN A 324 16.03 -0.46 -2.70
CA ASN A 324 15.69 -1.75 -3.33
C ASN A 324 14.46 -2.47 -2.71
N PHE A 325 13.63 -1.79 -1.92
CA PHE A 325 12.40 -2.36 -1.33
C PHE A 325 11.10 -1.72 -1.87
N SER A 326 11.21 -0.87 -2.90
CA SER A 326 10.12 -0.19 -3.63
C SER A 326 8.99 -1.09 -4.14
N SER A 327 9.29 -2.36 -4.38
CA SER A 327 8.33 -3.35 -4.86
C SER A 327 8.74 -4.75 -4.39
N PRO A 328 8.28 -5.23 -3.22
CA PRO A 328 8.59 -6.59 -2.77
C PRO A 328 8.03 -7.59 -3.78
N LYS A 329 8.84 -8.59 -4.13
CA LYS A 329 8.45 -9.62 -5.10
C LYS A 329 7.34 -10.48 -4.50
N ALA A 330 6.10 -10.11 -4.78
CA ALA A 330 4.95 -10.94 -4.44
C ALA A 330 5.11 -12.35 -5.03
N PRO A 331 4.72 -13.41 -4.30
CA PRO A 331 4.76 -14.78 -4.80
C PRO A 331 3.90 -14.90 -6.06
N SER A 332 4.22 -15.88 -6.91
CA SER A 332 3.38 -16.18 -8.06
C SER A 332 1.96 -16.57 -7.65
N MET A 333 1.00 -16.36 -8.54
CA MET A 333 -0.38 -16.86 -8.39
C MET A 333 -0.39 -18.38 -8.05
N LEU A 334 0.51 -19.17 -8.65
CA LEU A 334 0.59 -20.60 -8.39
C LEU A 334 1.04 -20.90 -6.95
N GLU A 335 2.01 -20.16 -6.41
CA GLU A 335 2.46 -20.30 -5.02
C GLU A 335 1.35 -19.90 -4.03
N GLN A 336 0.65 -18.78 -4.30
CA GLN A 336 -0.52 -18.37 -3.52
C GLN A 336 -1.60 -19.46 -3.54
N CYS A 337 -1.90 -20.02 -4.71
CA CYS A 337 -2.86 -21.11 -4.89
C CYS A 337 -2.48 -22.37 -4.07
N LYS A 338 -1.23 -22.83 -4.17
CA LYS A 338 -0.73 -23.99 -3.42
C LYS A 338 -0.76 -23.75 -1.90
N LYS A 339 -0.40 -22.54 -1.45
CA LYS A 339 -0.41 -22.18 -0.03
C LYS A 339 -1.84 -22.12 0.51
N ARG A 340 -2.76 -21.42 -0.17
CA ARG A 340 -4.17 -21.28 0.23
C ARG A 340 -4.93 -22.60 0.29
N LEU A 341 -4.64 -23.54 -0.62
CA LEU A 341 -5.26 -24.88 -0.59
C LEU A 341 -4.51 -25.89 0.28
N ASN A 342 -3.40 -25.48 0.90
CA ASN A 342 -2.43 -26.34 1.58
C ASN A 342 -2.15 -27.64 0.78
N ASN A 343 -1.92 -27.48 -0.53
CA ASN A 343 -1.82 -28.61 -1.46
C ASN A 343 -0.75 -28.32 -2.54
N PRO A 344 0.39 -29.03 -2.54
CA PRO A 344 1.48 -28.79 -3.49
C PRO A 344 1.13 -29.18 -4.94
N ASN A 345 0.07 -29.95 -5.14
CA ASN A 345 -0.46 -30.37 -6.44
C ASN A 345 -1.61 -29.48 -6.94
N ALA A 346 -1.96 -28.42 -6.20
CA ALA A 346 -2.89 -27.41 -6.70
C ALA A 346 -2.28 -26.65 -7.89
N TRP A 347 -3.14 -26.21 -8.82
CA TRP A 347 -2.75 -25.50 -10.03
C TRP A 347 -3.69 -24.36 -10.38
N ILE A 348 -3.26 -23.52 -11.30
CA ILE A 348 -4.06 -22.51 -12.00
C ILE A 348 -3.93 -22.79 -13.50
N ASP A 349 -4.95 -22.50 -14.30
CA ASP A 349 -4.81 -22.59 -15.75
C ASP A 349 -4.23 -21.28 -16.29
N ASP A 350 -3.45 -21.33 -17.37
CA ASP A 350 -2.78 -20.15 -17.95
C ASP A 350 -3.73 -18.97 -18.24
N VAL A 351 -4.96 -19.27 -18.69
CA VAL A 351 -6.00 -18.26 -18.94
C VAL A 351 -6.47 -17.55 -17.66
N ASP A 352 -6.47 -18.26 -16.53
CA ASP A 352 -6.83 -17.69 -15.23
C ASP A 352 -5.71 -16.76 -14.71
N THR A 353 -4.48 -16.84 -15.24
CA THR A 353 -3.38 -15.92 -14.86
C THR A 353 -3.59 -14.46 -15.31
N TYR A 354 -4.61 -14.18 -16.13
CA TYR A 354 -4.99 -12.83 -16.53
C TYR A 354 -6.00 -12.18 -15.56
N ASP A 355 -6.64 -12.96 -14.68
CA ASP A 355 -7.63 -12.49 -13.71
C ASP A 355 -7.00 -12.19 -12.34
N CYS A 356 -6.61 -10.93 -12.14
CA CYS A 356 -6.12 -10.43 -10.85
C CYS A 356 -7.24 -10.11 -9.85
N LYS A 357 -8.53 -10.17 -10.23
CA LYS A 357 -9.65 -9.92 -9.30
C LYS A 357 -9.91 -11.13 -8.44
N GLN A 358 -9.96 -12.29 -9.10
CA GLN A 358 -10.41 -13.54 -8.54
C GLN A 358 -9.63 -14.70 -9.18
N MET A 359 -8.52 -15.09 -8.55
CA MET A 359 -7.76 -16.25 -9.01
C MET A 359 -8.56 -17.54 -8.81
N ARG A 360 -8.55 -18.39 -9.84
CA ARG A 360 -9.24 -19.69 -9.88
C ARG A 360 -8.26 -20.81 -9.57
N CYS A 361 -8.06 -21.08 -8.29
CA CYS A 361 -7.14 -22.11 -7.83
C CYS A 361 -7.83 -23.47 -7.81
N LYS A 362 -7.21 -24.49 -8.42
CA LYS A 362 -7.81 -25.81 -8.67
C LYS A 362 -7.03 -26.90 -7.96
N ARG A 363 -7.73 -27.88 -7.41
CA ARG A 363 -7.15 -29.14 -6.91
C ARG A 363 -8.03 -30.32 -7.32
N ARG A 364 -7.45 -31.52 -7.37
CA ARG A 364 -8.23 -32.76 -7.39
C ARG A 364 -8.61 -33.12 -5.97
N ASP A 365 -9.77 -33.75 -5.80
CA ASP A 365 -10.12 -34.38 -4.54
C ASP A 365 -9.37 -35.71 -4.38
N ASP A 366 -8.95 -36.04 -3.16
CA ASP A 366 -8.19 -37.28 -2.90
C ASP A 366 -9.05 -38.53 -3.15
N SER A 367 -10.38 -38.37 -3.14
CA SER A 367 -11.39 -39.43 -3.30
C SER A 367 -11.78 -39.75 -4.74
N GLY A 368 -11.35 -39.00 -5.77
CA GLY A 368 -11.83 -39.23 -7.14
C GLY A 368 -11.39 -38.24 -8.22
N PRO A 369 -11.93 -38.35 -9.45
CA PRO A 369 -11.51 -37.54 -10.60
C PRO A 369 -11.98 -36.07 -10.54
N ASN A 370 -12.82 -35.73 -9.55
CA ASN A 370 -13.45 -34.42 -9.41
C ASN A 370 -12.42 -33.30 -9.20
N ILE A 371 -12.61 -32.19 -9.91
CA ILE A 371 -11.80 -30.98 -9.77
C ILE A 371 -12.58 -29.99 -8.91
N TRP A 372 -11.99 -29.60 -7.78
CA TRP A 372 -12.53 -28.54 -6.93
C TRP A 372 -11.83 -27.22 -7.28
N THR A 373 -12.63 -26.17 -7.48
CA THR A 373 -12.12 -24.82 -7.80
C THR A 373 -12.45 -23.87 -6.65
N TYR A 374 -11.45 -23.16 -6.18
CA TYR A 374 -11.54 -22.14 -5.15
C TYR A 374 -11.21 -20.76 -5.72
N PHE A 375 -11.86 -19.74 -5.18
CA PHE A 375 -11.83 -18.38 -5.69
C PHE A 375 -11.40 -17.43 -4.58
N PHE A 376 -10.37 -16.62 -4.81
CA PHE A 376 -9.93 -15.60 -3.86
C PHE A 376 -9.21 -14.43 -4.55
N GLY A 377 -9.08 -13.31 -3.83
CA GLY A 377 -8.32 -12.15 -4.29
C GLY A 377 -6.85 -12.48 -4.48
N VAL A 378 -6.21 -11.77 -5.40
CA VAL A 378 -4.79 -11.95 -5.74
C VAL A 378 -3.98 -10.85 -5.06
N LEU A 379 -2.77 -11.18 -4.60
CA LEU A 379 -1.85 -10.17 -4.10
C LEU A 379 -1.56 -9.08 -5.14
N GLU A 380 -1.47 -7.85 -4.69
CA GLU A 380 -0.84 -6.76 -5.43
C GLU A 380 0.59 -7.18 -5.85
N ASN A 381 1.08 -6.68 -6.99
CA ASN A 381 2.37 -7.03 -7.60
C ASN A 381 2.56 -8.48 -8.08
N SER A 382 1.60 -9.39 -7.87
CA SER A 382 1.68 -10.80 -8.32
C SER A 382 1.97 -10.93 -9.80
N ILE A 383 2.82 -11.88 -10.20
CA ILE A 383 3.07 -12.15 -11.62
C ILE A 383 1.78 -12.66 -12.28
N CYS A 384 1.39 -12.05 -13.41
CA CYS A 384 0.19 -12.33 -14.19
C CYS A 384 0.51 -12.49 -15.69
N ALA A 385 -0.48 -12.87 -16.49
CA ALA A 385 -0.36 -13.07 -17.95
C ALA A 385 0.88 -13.90 -18.34
N GLN A 386 1.00 -15.11 -17.79
CA GLN A 386 2.11 -16.06 -18.03
C GLN A 386 3.52 -15.45 -17.85
N GLY A 387 3.70 -14.44 -16.97
CA GLY A 387 4.99 -13.78 -16.75
C GLY A 387 5.17 -12.45 -17.46
N THR A 388 4.23 -12.08 -18.34
CA THR A 388 4.31 -10.83 -19.13
C THR A 388 3.70 -9.61 -18.42
N GLY A 389 3.17 -9.77 -17.20
CA GLY A 389 2.59 -8.67 -16.44
C GLY A 389 2.61 -8.86 -14.93
N ARG A 390 2.09 -7.85 -14.21
CA ARG A 390 1.86 -7.88 -12.76
C ARG A 390 0.45 -7.44 -12.39
N CYS A 391 -0.11 -8.02 -11.33
CA CYS A 391 -1.38 -7.59 -10.79
C CYS A 391 -1.26 -6.21 -10.14
N PHE A 392 -2.17 -5.33 -10.49
CA PHE A 392 -2.42 -4.10 -9.76
C PHE A 392 -3.92 -3.85 -9.62
N ARG A 393 -4.44 -3.73 -8.39
CA ARG A 393 -5.83 -3.41 -8.06
C ARG A 393 -6.87 -4.23 -8.80
N GLY A 394 -6.63 -5.53 -8.87
CA GLY A 394 -7.49 -6.46 -9.59
C GLY A 394 -7.41 -6.37 -11.11
N ARG A 395 -6.34 -5.82 -11.69
CA ARG A 395 -6.08 -5.83 -13.14
C ARG A 395 -4.71 -6.40 -13.43
N CYS A 396 -4.59 -7.26 -14.44
CA CYS A 396 -3.28 -7.68 -14.92
C CYS A 396 -2.68 -6.56 -15.78
N ARG A 397 -1.60 -5.94 -15.30
CA ARG A 397 -0.83 -4.90 -15.97
C ARG A 397 0.29 -5.57 -16.75
N LEU A 398 0.13 -5.66 -18.07
CA LEU A 398 1.22 -6.12 -18.93
C LEU A 398 2.44 -5.19 -18.78
N LEU A 399 3.63 -5.77 -18.83
CA LEU A 399 4.88 -5.02 -18.91
C LEU A 399 4.82 -4.16 -20.17
N GLY A 400 4.76 -2.86 -19.95
CA GLY A 400 4.70 -1.88 -21.01
C GLY A 400 5.97 -1.84 -21.85
N LYS A 401 5.90 -1.12 -22.97
CA LYS A 401 7.09 -0.70 -23.72
C LYS A 401 7.20 0.80 -23.63
N LEU A 402 8.42 1.30 -23.46
CA LEU A 402 8.68 2.73 -23.44
C LEU A 402 8.34 3.31 -24.81
N ILE A 403 7.34 4.19 -24.86
CA ILE A 403 6.94 4.91 -26.08
C ILE A 403 7.87 6.12 -26.22
N ARG A 404 8.92 5.93 -27.02
CA ARG A 404 10.01 6.88 -27.20
C ARG A 404 9.81 7.72 -28.46
N ASN A 405 10.02 9.02 -28.37
CA ASN A 405 10.08 9.90 -29.52
C ASN A 405 11.44 9.79 -30.22
N GLU A 406 11.45 9.64 -31.54
CA GLU A 406 12.71 9.51 -32.29
C GLU A 406 13.36 10.87 -32.62
N GLY A 407 12.64 11.99 -32.45
CA GLY A 407 13.15 13.34 -32.73
C GLY A 407 14.03 13.92 -31.62
N ASP A 408 13.74 13.60 -30.35
CA ASP A 408 14.49 14.10 -29.18
C ASP A 408 14.91 12.98 -28.20
N GLY A 409 14.47 11.74 -28.42
CA GLY A 409 14.83 10.59 -27.61
C GLY A 409 14.14 10.50 -26.24
N THR A 410 13.16 11.37 -25.95
CA THR A 410 12.39 11.39 -24.71
C THR A 410 11.19 10.44 -24.75
N CYS A 411 10.56 10.15 -23.61
CA CYS A 411 9.42 9.23 -23.50
C CYS A 411 8.15 9.95 -23.02
N ILE A 412 6.97 9.42 -23.35
CA ILE A 412 5.68 9.93 -22.83
C ILE A 412 5.60 9.69 -21.31
N GLY A 413 5.04 10.63 -20.54
CA GLY A 413 4.76 10.53 -19.10
C GLY A 413 3.70 11.56 -18.60
N THR A 414 3.42 11.60 -17.30
CA THR A 414 2.52 12.59 -16.65
C THR A 414 3.21 13.29 -15.48
N THR A 415 2.90 14.58 -15.26
CA THR A 415 3.50 15.42 -14.20
C THR A 415 2.77 15.38 -12.85
N ASP A 416 1.54 14.88 -12.82
CA ASP A 416 0.76 14.61 -11.62
C ASP A 416 0.57 13.09 -11.51
N MET A 417 0.68 12.57 -10.29
CA MET A 417 0.74 11.15 -9.99
C MET A 417 -0.59 10.64 -9.43
N VAL A 418 -1.54 11.53 -9.16
CA VAL A 418 -2.82 11.28 -8.47
C VAL A 418 -4.04 11.63 -9.32
N GLY A 419 -3.96 12.70 -10.12
CA GLY A 419 -5.07 13.12 -10.98
C GLY A 419 -5.46 12.13 -12.09
N HIS A 420 -6.56 12.42 -12.80
CA HIS A 420 -6.91 11.74 -14.05
C HIS A 420 -6.75 12.62 -15.26
N MET A 421 -7.35 13.82 -15.24
CA MET A 421 -7.27 14.81 -16.30
C MET A 421 -5.96 15.59 -16.21
N ILE A 422 -4.86 14.93 -16.52
CA ILE A 422 -3.50 15.47 -16.42
C ILE A 422 -2.90 15.58 -17.81
N PRO A 423 -2.26 16.71 -18.17
CA PRO A 423 -1.44 16.82 -19.37
C PRO A 423 -0.42 15.68 -19.52
N ALA A 424 -0.29 15.15 -20.73
CA ALA A 424 0.83 14.29 -21.07
C ALA A 424 2.05 15.13 -21.47
N HIS A 425 3.18 14.81 -20.88
CA HIS A 425 4.44 15.50 -21.08
C HIS A 425 5.52 14.53 -21.56
N MET A 426 6.58 15.09 -22.14
CA MET A 426 7.81 14.35 -22.38
C MET A 426 8.65 14.28 -21.09
N ILE A 427 9.17 13.10 -20.79
CA ILE A 427 10.07 12.83 -19.67
C ILE A 427 11.37 12.19 -20.17
N ASN A 428 12.41 12.19 -19.33
CA ASN A 428 13.53 11.27 -19.55
C ASN A 428 12.98 9.84 -19.55
N CYS A 429 13.36 9.02 -20.55
CA CYS A 429 13.03 7.60 -20.51
C CYS A 429 13.72 6.98 -19.28
N PRO A 430 12.97 6.40 -18.32
CA PRO A 430 13.55 5.81 -17.12
C PRO A 430 14.32 4.52 -17.43
N SER A 431 15.08 4.02 -16.46
CA SER A 431 15.88 2.81 -16.69
C SER A 431 15.00 1.56 -16.66
N SER A 432 15.45 0.51 -17.35
CA SER A 432 14.72 -0.77 -17.41
C SER A 432 14.67 -1.54 -16.09
N LYS A 433 15.29 -1.02 -15.01
CA LYS A 433 15.20 -1.55 -13.65
C LYS A 433 14.01 -0.99 -12.87
N ASP A 434 13.46 0.14 -13.31
CA ASP A 434 12.45 0.93 -12.60
C ASP A 434 11.03 0.66 -13.15
N ILE A 435 10.90 -0.38 -14.00
CA ILE A 435 9.68 -0.83 -14.70
C ILE A 435 8.73 -1.49 -13.71
N THR A 436 8.04 -0.68 -12.90
CA THR A 436 6.90 -1.13 -12.09
C THR A 436 5.61 -0.55 -12.71
N PRO A 437 4.69 -1.37 -13.25
CA PRO A 437 3.57 -0.87 -14.06
C PRO A 437 2.37 -0.44 -13.19
N LEU A 438 2.56 0.42 -12.19
CA LEU A 438 1.46 0.86 -11.29
C LEU A 438 0.83 2.22 -11.70
N ASN A 439 1.44 2.99 -12.61
CA ASN A 439 0.90 4.21 -13.23
C ASN A 439 1.12 4.17 -14.75
N SER A 440 0.44 3.22 -15.41
CA SER A 440 0.51 3.08 -16.86
C SER A 440 -0.42 4.04 -17.60
N ILE A 441 0.14 4.85 -18.50
CA ILE A 441 -0.63 5.51 -19.55
C ILE A 441 -0.99 4.45 -20.59
N GLU A 442 -2.26 4.13 -20.73
CA GLU A 442 -2.77 3.26 -21.79
C GLU A 442 -3.07 4.07 -23.06
N ILE A 443 -2.43 3.67 -24.16
CA ILE A 443 -2.79 4.11 -25.50
C ILE A 443 -3.53 2.95 -26.16
N LEU A 444 -4.84 3.10 -26.29
CA LEU A 444 -5.72 2.09 -26.86
C LEU A 444 -5.82 2.25 -28.36
N ALA A 445 -5.57 1.18 -29.11
CA ALA A 445 -5.85 1.14 -30.53
C ALA A 445 -7.36 1.07 -30.87
N GLY A 446 -8.26 1.25 -29.88
CA GLY A 446 -9.73 1.13 -29.96
C GLY A 446 -10.32 0.21 -28.86
N PRO A 447 -11.66 0.07 -28.79
CA PRO A 447 -12.31 -0.75 -27.75
C PRO A 447 -11.94 -2.23 -27.85
N GLY A 448 -11.09 -2.70 -26.94
CA GLY A 448 -10.59 -4.09 -26.93
C GLY A 448 -9.38 -4.36 -27.84
N ASP A 449 -8.84 -3.34 -28.52
CA ASP A 449 -7.73 -3.47 -29.47
C ASP A 449 -6.34 -3.49 -28.78
N GLN A 450 -5.28 -3.53 -29.59
CA GLN A 450 -3.87 -3.48 -29.17
C GLN A 450 -3.63 -2.33 -28.18
N ARG A 451 -3.00 -2.65 -27.05
CA ARG A 451 -2.65 -1.69 -25.99
C ARG A 451 -1.15 -1.45 -25.98
N LEU A 452 -0.77 -0.18 -25.89
CA LEU A 452 0.57 0.19 -25.46
C LEU A 452 0.46 0.91 -24.12
N ALA A 453 1.06 0.30 -23.10
CA ALA A 453 1.21 0.86 -21.76
C ALA A 453 2.63 1.41 -21.62
N THR A 454 2.78 2.60 -21.04
CA THR A 454 4.09 3.09 -20.58
C THR A 454 4.31 2.69 -19.12
N PRO A 455 5.30 1.85 -18.77
CA PRO A 455 5.38 1.26 -17.44
C PRO A 455 6.12 2.16 -16.44
N TYR A 456 5.39 2.93 -15.63
CA TYR A 456 6.00 3.83 -14.64
C TYR A 456 5.37 3.74 -13.26
N THR A 457 6.20 4.05 -12.26
CA THR A 457 5.85 4.75 -11.02
C THR A 457 7.08 5.46 -10.47
N GLU A 458 6.93 6.71 -10.04
CA GLU A 458 7.82 7.32 -9.02
C GLU A 458 7.25 7.06 -7.60
N GLU A 459 7.94 7.50 -6.56
CA GLU A 459 7.52 7.26 -5.17
C GLU A 459 6.39 8.20 -4.70
N GLY A 460 5.52 7.69 -3.81
CA GLY A 460 4.38 8.46 -3.30
C GLY A 460 3.10 8.41 -4.15
N ASN A 461 3.02 7.58 -5.20
CA ASN A 461 1.85 7.54 -6.09
C ASN A 461 0.59 6.99 -5.43
N THR A 462 -0.39 7.85 -5.20
CA THR A 462 -1.80 7.48 -5.04
C THR A 462 -2.49 7.40 -6.41
N GLU A 463 -2.27 6.31 -7.16
CA GLU A 463 -2.99 6.11 -8.43
C GLU A 463 -4.50 6.03 -8.18
N SER A 464 -5.32 6.27 -9.20
CA SER A 464 -6.78 6.35 -9.09
C SER A 464 -7.52 5.54 -10.18
N GLY A 465 -6.81 4.64 -10.86
CA GLY A 465 -7.25 3.79 -11.97
C GLY A 465 -6.73 4.25 -13.34
N ASP A 466 -6.94 3.40 -14.36
CA ASP A 466 -6.37 3.53 -15.69
C ASP A 466 -6.49 4.90 -16.35
N ARG A 467 -5.35 5.37 -16.89
CA ARG A 467 -5.20 6.63 -17.61
C ARG A 467 -5.12 6.38 -19.12
N CYS A 468 -6.18 6.66 -19.85
CA CYS A 468 -6.20 6.61 -21.31
C CYS A 468 -5.84 7.97 -21.91
N MET A 469 -5.05 7.96 -22.99
CA MET A 469 -4.71 9.20 -23.71
C MET A 469 -5.89 9.80 -24.47
N TYR A 470 -6.05 11.11 -24.34
CA TYR A 470 -7.07 11.95 -24.96
C TYR A 470 -6.39 13.14 -25.68
N THR A 471 -7.10 13.77 -26.62
CA THR A 471 -6.66 15.02 -27.29
C THR A 471 -7.84 15.90 -27.67
N GLY A 472 -7.57 17.19 -27.90
CA GLY A 472 -8.52 18.12 -28.51
C GLY A 472 -8.72 17.88 -30.02
N TYR A 473 -9.50 18.76 -30.65
CA TYR A 473 -9.92 18.64 -32.06
C TYR A 473 -8.96 19.29 -33.06
N ARG A 474 -8.22 20.33 -32.65
CA ARG A 474 -7.48 21.26 -33.53
C ARG A 474 -5.98 21.00 -33.54
N ASP A 475 -5.29 21.55 -34.54
CA ASP A 475 -3.83 21.57 -34.57
C ASP A 475 -3.27 22.39 -33.40
N GLY A 476 -2.31 21.81 -32.69
CA GLY A 476 -1.72 22.39 -31.49
C GLY A 476 -2.49 22.12 -30.19
N ASP A 477 -3.64 21.43 -30.25
CA ASP A 477 -4.32 20.97 -29.03
C ASP A 477 -3.44 19.96 -28.30
N ALA A 478 -3.31 20.15 -26.99
CA ALA A 478 -2.56 19.27 -26.11
C ALA A 478 -3.18 17.87 -26.02
N MET A 479 -2.35 16.91 -25.63
CA MET A 479 -2.77 15.59 -25.18
C MET A 479 -2.80 15.54 -23.66
N TRP A 480 -3.80 14.88 -23.08
CA TRP A 480 -3.95 14.67 -21.65
C TRP A 480 -4.48 13.26 -21.38
N THR A 481 -4.31 12.75 -20.16
CA THR A 481 -4.92 11.48 -19.73
C THR A 481 -6.35 11.72 -19.25
N ASP A 482 -7.18 10.68 -19.23
CA ASP A 482 -8.42 10.63 -18.44
C ASP A 482 -8.71 9.17 -18.03
N ARG A 483 -9.71 8.91 -17.18
CA ARG A 483 -10.16 7.55 -16.84
C ARG A 483 -10.48 6.76 -18.12
N CYS A 484 -9.86 5.59 -18.30
CA CYS A 484 -10.16 4.73 -19.44
C CYS A 484 -11.65 4.32 -19.49
N SER A 485 -12.22 4.39 -20.69
CA SER A 485 -13.63 4.17 -21.00
C SER A 485 -13.81 3.79 -22.47
N ASP A 486 -15.01 3.40 -22.89
CA ASP A 486 -15.32 3.13 -24.31
C ASP A 486 -15.50 4.43 -25.15
N ASN A 487 -14.96 5.56 -24.67
CA ASN A 487 -15.03 6.84 -25.36
C ASN A 487 -14.13 6.83 -26.60
N THR A 488 -14.70 7.09 -27.79
CA THR A 488 -13.96 7.04 -29.07
C THR A 488 -12.82 8.06 -29.14
N TRP A 489 -12.86 9.12 -28.34
CA TRP A 489 -11.79 10.12 -28.20
C TRP A 489 -10.58 9.65 -27.37
N GLN A 490 -10.66 8.44 -26.79
CA GLN A 490 -9.51 7.73 -26.22
C GLN A 490 -8.88 6.74 -27.24
N GLY A 491 -9.40 6.72 -28.47
CA GLY A 491 -8.97 5.83 -29.54
C GLY A 491 -7.84 6.37 -30.40
N TRP A 492 -6.75 5.64 -30.46
CA TRP A 492 -5.57 5.92 -31.29
C TRP A 492 -5.35 4.82 -32.34
N GLU A 493 -4.43 5.03 -33.26
CA GLU A 493 -3.90 4.00 -34.16
C GLU A 493 -2.38 4.13 -34.27
N PHE A 494 -1.70 2.99 -34.42
CA PHE A 494 -0.25 2.91 -34.55
C PHE A 494 0.10 2.70 -36.03
N ARG A 495 0.21 3.80 -36.78
CA ARG A 495 0.40 3.76 -38.23
C ARG A 495 1.89 3.63 -38.55
N GLY A 496 2.35 2.41 -38.83
CA GLY A 496 3.74 2.13 -39.18
C GLY A 496 4.24 2.92 -40.39
N VAL A 497 5.50 3.40 -40.33
CA VAL A 497 6.14 4.16 -41.41
C VAL A 497 7.42 3.51 -41.97
N GLY A 498 7.74 2.30 -41.50
CA GLY A 498 8.95 1.55 -41.87
C GLY A 498 9.91 1.36 -40.69
N GLY A 499 10.66 0.25 -40.71
CA GLY A 499 11.49 -0.15 -39.58
C GLY A 499 10.67 -0.39 -38.31
N ALA A 500 11.18 0.05 -37.16
CA ALA A 500 10.49 -0.02 -35.87
C ALA A 500 9.62 1.23 -35.58
N ASN A 501 9.47 2.14 -36.54
CA ASN A 501 8.89 3.47 -36.32
C ASN A 501 7.43 3.53 -36.76
N PHE A 502 6.62 4.26 -35.98
CA PHE A 502 5.20 4.49 -36.24
C PHE A 502 4.80 5.94 -35.95
N LEU A 503 3.71 6.37 -36.57
CA LEU A 503 2.96 7.55 -36.19
C LEU A 503 1.91 7.14 -35.15
N LEU A 504 1.81 7.90 -34.06
CA LEU A 504 0.70 7.81 -33.12
C LEU A 504 -0.41 8.75 -33.59
N VAL A 505 -1.46 8.21 -34.22
CA VAL A 505 -2.54 8.99 -34.83
C VAL A 505 -3.83 8.85 -34.01
N HIS A 506 -4.54 9.94 -33.76
CA HIS A 506 -5.82 9.91 -33.07
C HIS A 506 -6.96 9.56 -34.04
N LYS A 507 -7.78 8.54 -33.72
CA LYS A 507 -8.78 7.97 -34.66
C LYS A 507 -9.86 8.97 -35.08
N VAL A 508 -10.30 9.85 -34.18
CA VAL A 508 -11.42 10.79 -34.47
C VAL A 508 -10.96 11.99 -35.28
N THR A 509 -9.74 12.49 -35.06
CA THR A 509 -9.24 13.72 -35.70
C THR A 509 -8.28 13.48 -36.87
N GLY A 510 -7.74 12.27 -37.00
CA GLY A 510 -6.70 11.94 -37.99
C GLY A 510 -5.36 12.66 -37.77
N ARG A 511 -5.17 13.28 -36.59
CA ARG A 511 -3.98 14.06 -36.23
C ARG A 511 -2.94 13.20 -35.51
N CYS A 512 -1.67 13.50 -35.73
CA CYS A 512 -0.52 12.81 -35.15
C CYS A 512 -0.02 13.50 -33.89
N ALA A 513 0.39 12.72 -32.89
CA ALA A 513 1.07 13.19 -31.68
C ALA A 513 2.50 13.70 -31.99
N VAL A 514 2.85 14.85 -31.40
CA VAL A 514 4.14 15.54 -31.56
C VAL A 514 4.53 16.19 -30.23
N PRO A 515 5.76 15.98 -29.72
CA PRO A 515 6.30 16.80 -28.64
C PRO A 515 6.42 18.27 -29.06
N ASP A 516 6.08 19.19 -28.17
CA ASP A 516 6.28 20.62 -28.40
C ASP A 516 7.77 21.00 -28.23
N GLY A 517 8.46 20.39 -27.26
CA GLY A 517 9.89 20.54 -26.93
C GLY A 517 10.51 19.20 -26.49
N GLY A 518 11.56 19.24 -25.68
CA GLY A 518 12.11 18.06 -25.00
C GLY A 518 11.42 17.78 -23.65
N VAL A 519 12.18 17.31 -22.66
CA VAL A 519 11.72 17.02 -21.29
C VAL A 519 10.91 18.18 -20.69
N GLY A 520 9.80 17.87 -20.02
CA GLY A 520 8.84 18.82 -19.45
C GLY A 520 7.88 19.45 -20.46
N SER A 521 8.14 19.32 -21.77
CA SER A 521 7.23 19.86 -22.79
C SER A 521 5.95 19.03 -22.93
N TRP A 522 4.91 19.66 -23.43
CA TRP A 522 3.62 19.05 -23.71
C TRP A 522 3.67 18.22 -24.98
N ILE A 523 2.86 17.17 -25.06
CA ILE A 523 2.55 16.51 -26.34
C ILE A 523 1.31 17.19 -26.94
N LYS A 524 1.36 17.53 -28.22
CA LYS A 524 0.26 18.16 -28.98
C LYS A 524 -0.07 17.33 -30.20
N THR A 525 -1.26 17.55 -30.79
CA THR A 525 -1.62 16.90 -32.07
C THR A 525 -1.61 17.87 -33.24
N TYR A 526 -1.13 17.39 -34.39
CA TYR A 526 -1.02 18.15 -35.65
C TYR A 526 -1.34 17.27 -36.85
N ALA A 527 -1.60 17.87 -38.02
CA ALA A 527 -1.67 17.14 -39.29
C ALA A 527 -0.44 16.21 -39.49
N CYS A 528 -0.70 14.95 -39.82
CA CYS A 528 0.32 13.90 -39.90
C CYS A 528 1.36 14.11 -41.01
N ASN A 529 2.64 14.01 -40.66
CA ASN A 529 3.76 14.04 -41.60
C ASN A 529 4.84 13.02 -41.19
N SER A 530 4.94 11.92 -41.91
CA SER A 530 5.95 10.86 -41.66
C SER A 530 7.40 11.30 -41.95
N GLY A 531 7.61 12.43 -42.63
CA GLY A 531 8.93 13.04 -42.81
C GLY A 531 9.39 13.90 -41.62
N ASN A 532 8.53 14.15 -40.63
CA ASN A 532 8.92 14.88 -39.41
C ASN A 532 9.38 13.88 -38.33
N PRO A 533 10.67 13.86 -37.94
CA PRO A 533 11.17 12.91 -36.93
C PRO A 533 10.51 13.09 -35.55
N ARG A 534 9.98 14.28 -35.23
CA ARG A 534 9.24 14.52 -33.97
C ARG A 534 7.86 13.87 -33.95
N MET A 535 7.31 13.50 -35.10
CA MET A 535 6.06 12.71 -35.21
C MET A 535 6.32 11.20 -35.12
N LEU A 536 7.59 10.77 -35.18
CA LEU A 536 7.96 9.36 -35.19
C LEU A 536 8.19 8.84 -33.77
N TRP A 537 7.58 7.70 -33.50
CA TRP A 537 7.64 7.01 -32.22
C TRP A 537 8.19 5.60 -32.43
N SER A 538 8.91 5.08 -31.45
CA SER A 538 9.34 3.68 -31.38
C SER A 538 9.03 3.08 -30.02
N LEU A 539 9.06 1.74 -29.96
CA LEU A 539 8.96 0.99 -28.72
C LEU A 539 10.36 0.58 -28.26
N ARG A 540 10.67 0.83 -26.98
CA ARG A 540 11.87 0.32 -26.31
C ARG A 540 11.48 -0.60 -25.16
N GLU A 541 12.40 -1.52 -24.84
CA GLU A 541 12.28 -2.44 -23.71
C GLU A 541 12.62 -1.76 -22.39
#